data_AF-A0A419N3E2-F1
#
_entry.id   AF-A0A419N3E2-F1
#
_cell.length_a   1.000
_cell.length_b   1.000
_cell.length_c   1.000
_cell.angle_alpha   90.00
_cell.angle_beta   90.00
_cell.angle_gamma   90.00
#
_symmetry.space_group_name_H-M   'P 1'
#
loop_
_entity.id
_entity.type
_entity.pdbx_description
1 polymer ?
#
loop_
_entity_poly.entity_id
_entity_poly.type
_entity_poly.pdbx_seq_one_letter_code
_entity_poly.pdbx_strand_id
1 'polypeptide(L)' 'MPNATVYTDGYTGKQYYIRRGYSAEVRQFAAGARVWMDGSSNMPMQKTNFKTRALLNSWLRMMGFKD' A
#
# COMPACT_ATOMS: atom_id res chain seq x y z
N MET A 1 10.35 2.19 14.88
CA MET A 1 8.92 2.07 14.49
C MET A 1 8.88 1.69 13.02
N PRO A 2 8.06 0.72 12.58
CA PRO A 2 8.06 0.34 11.17
C PRO A 2 7.59 1.53 10.33
N ASN A 3 8.42 1.93 9.35
CA ASN A 3 8.25 3.13 8.53
C ASN A 3 7.22 2.95 7.40
N ALA A 4 6.18 2.15 7.63
CA ALA A 4 5.17 1.82 6.63
C ALA A 4 3.87 1.35 7.26
N THR A 5 2.81 1.40 6.46
CA THR A 5 1.47 0.93 6.80
C THR A 5 1.01 -0.02 5.71
N VAL A 6 0.52 -1.19 6.10
CA VAL A 6 -0.08 -2.16 5.19
C VAL A 6 -1.60 -2.10 5.39
N TYR A 7 -2.32 -1.85 4.32
CA TYR A 7 -3.78 -1.97 4.28
C TYR A 7 -4.17 -3.23 3.54
N THR A 8 -5.27 -3.85 3.95
CA THR A 8 -5.85 -5.00 3.25
C THR A 8 -7.21 -4.58 2.71
N ASP A 9 -7.42 -4.78 1.42
CA ASP A 9 -8.73 -4.59 0.80
C ASP A 9 -9.65 -5.75 1.19
N GLY A 10 -10.75 -5.42 1.88
CA GLY A 10 -11.74 -6.39 2.33
C GLY A 10 -12.51 -7.09 1.20
N TYR A 11 -12.57 -6.50 0.00
CA TYR A 11 -13.26 -7.08 -1.15
C TYR A 11 -12.38 -8.02 -1.96
N THR A 12 -11.13 -7.63 -2.21
CA THR A 12 -10.23 -8.39 -3.09
C THR A 12 -9.21 -9.23 -2.34
N GLY A 13 -9.01 -8.99 -1.03
CA GLY A 13 -7.96 -9.61 -0.23
C GLY A 13 -6.55 -9.11 -0.56
N LYS A 14 -6.40 -8.15 -1.47
CA LYS A 14 -5.11 -7.56 -1.86
C LYS A 14 -4.54 -6.74 -0.71
N GLN A 15 -3.21 -6.72 -0.63
CA GLN A 15 -2.48 -5.94 0.37
C GLN A 15 -1.78 -4.75 -0.28
N TYR A 16 -1.76 -3.62 0.43
CA TYR A 16 -1.21 -2.36 -0.04
C TYR A 16 -0.23 -1.83 0.99
N TYR A 17 1.06 -1.90 0.68
CA TYR A 17 2.11 -1.33 1.50
C TYR A 17 2.38 0.12 1.08
N ILE A 18 2.23 1.03 2.03
CA ILE A 18 2.53 2.46 1.87
C ILE A 18 3.62 2.85 2.84
N ARG A 19 4.72 3.39 2.31
CA ARG A 19 5.81 3.92 3.13
C ARG A 19 5.38 5.22 3.81
N ARG A 20 5.58 5.33 5.13
CA ARG A 20 5.42 6.58 5.89
C ARG A 20 6.57 7.54 5.49
N GLY A 21 6.26 8.82 5.24
CA GLY A 21 7.24 9.85 4.83
C GLY A 21 6.82 10.70 3.62
N TYR A 22 7.76 11.20 2.81
CA TYR A 22 7.46 11.94 1.57
C TYR A 22 7.11 11.04 0.38
N SER A 23 7.24 9.72 0.52
CA SER A 23 6.96 8.80 -0.57
C SER A 23 5.46 8.77 -0.91
N ALA A 24 5.18 8.89 -2.20
CA ALA A 24 3.87 8.71 -2.80
C ALA A 24 3.76 7.34 -3.50
N GLU A 25 4.62 6.38 -3.12
CA GLU A 25 4.64 5.01 -3.63
C GLU A 25 3.64 4.14 -2.85
N VAL A 26 2.86 3.37 -3.60
CA VAL A 26 2.05 2.26 -3.12
C VAL A 26 2.56 0.98 -3.78
N ARG A 27 2.77 -0.05 -2.97
CA ARG A 27 3.06 -1.40 -3.44
C ARG A 27 1.83 -2.25 -3.23
N GLN A 28 1.25 -2.73 -4.31
CA GLN A 28 0.09 -3.61 -4.31
C GLN A 28 0.56 -5.06 -4.47
N PHE A 29 0.06 -5.93 -3.61
CA PHE A 29 0.32 -7.36 -3.63
C PHE A 29 -0.97 -8.12 -3.91
N ALA A 30 -0.83 -9.30 -4.54
CA ALA A 30 -1.95 -10.20 -4.75
C ALA A 30 -2.55 -10.70 -3.41
N ALA A 31 -3.79 -11.15 -3.45
CA ALA A 31 -4.41 -11.78 -2.29
C ALA A 31 -3.62 -13.03 -1.86
N GLY A 32 -3.42 -13.18 -0.55
CA GLY A 32 -2.61 -14.27 0.00
C GLY A 32 -1.09 -14.09 -0.11
N ALA A 33 -0.61 -12.97 -0.65
CA ALA A 33 0.81 -12.64 -0.61
C ALA A 33 1.30 -12.44 0.83
N ARG A 34 2.47 -13.00 1.14
CA ARG A 34 3.15 -12.79 2.42
C ARG A 34 4.05 -11.56 2.27
N VAL A 35 3.67 -10.46 2.90
CA VAL A 35 4.42 -9.21 2.89
C VAL A 35 5.22 -9.08 4.19
N TRP A 36 6.52 -8.88 4.08
CA TRP A 36 7.39 -8.66 5.23
C TRP A 36 7.49 -7.17 5.58
N MET A 37 7.96 -6.87 6.80
CA MET A 37 8.05 -5.49 7.34
C MET A 37 8.99 -4.57 6.54
N ASP A 38 9.90 -5.13 5.75
CA ASP A 38 10.79 -4.40 4.84
C ASP A 38 10.12 -4.04 3.49
N GLY A 39 8.89 -4.52 3.27
CA GLY A 39 8.11 -4.32 2.06
C GLY A 39 8.50 -5.25 0.90
N SER A 40 9.22 -6.34 1.18
CA SER A 40 9.39 -7.47 0.26
C SER A 40 8.17 -8.40 0.31
N SER A 41 7.99 -9.26 -0.70
CA SER A 41 6.95 -10.31 -0.67
C SER A 41 7.33 -11.54 -1.48
N ASN A 42 6.71 -12.68 -1.19
CA ASN A 42 6.90 -13.93 -1.93
C ASN A 42 6.19 -13.96 -3.30
N MET A 43 5.43 -12.92 -3.63
CA MET A 43 4.65 -12.84 -4.86
C MET A 43 5.04 -11.60 -5.68
N PRO A 44 4.69 -11.56 -6.98
CA PRO A 44 4.83 -10.36 -7.78
C PRO A 44 4.04 -9.21 -7.17
N MET A 45 4.62 -8.02 -7.15
CA MET A 45 3.95 -6.81 -6.70
C MET A 45 3.87 -5.79 -7.82
N GLN A 46 2.82 -4.99 -7.79
CA GLN A 46 2.67 -3.82 -8.65
C GLN A 46 3.05 -2.56 -7.86
N LYS A 47 3.81 -1.67 -8.48
CA LYS A 47 4.12 -0.35 -7.92
C LYS A 47 3.24 0.69 -8.57
N THR A 48 2.68 1.57 -7.75
CA THR A 48 1.96 2.76 -8.20
C THR A 48 2.58 3.97 -7.51
N ASN A 49 3.10 4.90 -8.30
CA ASN A 49 3.64 6.17 -7.80
C ASN A 49 2.64 7.29 -8.09
N PHE A 50 2.14 7.93 -7.05
CA PHE A 50 1.30 9.11 -7.17
C PHE A 50 2.17 10.35 -7.37
N LYS A 51 1.69 11.31 -8.17
CA LYS A 51 2.42 12.57 -8.42
C LYS A 51 2.62 13.40 -7.15
N THR A 52 1.68 13.34 -6.21
CA THR A 52 1.72 14.10 -4.96
C THR A 52 1.19 13.27 -3.79
N ARG A 53 1.58 13.65 -2.58
CA ARG A 53 1.07 13.04 -1.34
C ARG A 53 -0.43 13.28 -1.14
N ALA A 54 -0.94 14.42 -1.65
CA ALA A 54 -2.36 14.72 -1.63
C ALA A 54 -3.17 13.73 -2.48
N LEU A 55 -2.67 13.39 -3.68
CA LEU A 55 -3.32 12.38 -4.54
C LEU A 55 -3.30 10.99 -3.91
N LEU A 56 -2.17 10.61 -3.28
CA LEU A 56 -2.11 9.36 -2.52
C LEU A 56 -3.15 9.35 -1.39
N ASN A 57 -3.26 10.41 -0.59
CA ASN A 57 -4.23 10.49 0.49
C ASN A 57 -5.68 10.42 -0.02
N SER A 58 -5.98 11.09 -1.15
CA SER A 58 -7.29 10.99 -1.81
C SER A 58 -7.59 9.55 -2.25
N TRP A 59 -6.61 8.87 -2.84
CA TRP A 59 -6.75 7.47 -3.22
C TRP A 59 -6.95 6.54 -2.01
N LEU A 60 -6.21 6.75 -0.91
CA LEU A 60 -6.41 5.97 0.32
C LEU A 60 -7.83 6.14 0.88
N ARG A 61 -8.41 7.34 0.78
CA ARG A 61 -9.81 7.60 1.17
C ARG A 61 -10.80 6.89 0.25
N MET A 62 -10.59 6.94 -1.06
CA MET A 62 -11.43 6.22 -2.03
C MET A 62 -11.41 4.71 -1.81
N MET A 63 -10.27 4.15 -1.38
CA MET A 63 -10.14 2.73 -1.03
C MET A 63 -10.73 2.38 0.34
N GLY A 64 -11.17 3.37 1.14
CA GLY A 64 -11.62 3.14 2.51
C GLY A 64 -10.50 2.78 3.49
N PHE A 65 -9.24 3.04 3.13
CA PHE A 65 -8.08 2.76 3.97
C PHE A 65 -7.80 3.86 4.99
N LYS A 66 -8.37 5.05 4.79
CA LYS A 66 -8.12 6.22 5.62
C LYS A 66 -9.34 7.13 5.62
N ASP A 67 -9.71 7.63 6.78
CA ASP A 67 -10.63 8.76 6.95
C ASP A 67 -9.88 10.11 6.93
#